data_AF-A0A9E3BUQ3-F1
#
_entry.id   AF-A0A9E3BUQ3-F1
#
_cell.length_a   1.000
_cell.length_b   1.000
_cell.length_c   1.000
_cell.angle_alpha   90.00
_cell.angle_beta   90.00
_cell.angle_gamma   90.00
#
_symmetry.space_group_name_H-M   'P 1'
#
loop_
_entity.id
_entity.type
_entity.pdbx_description
1 polymer ?
#
loop_
_entity_poly.entity_id
_entity_poly.type
_entity_poly.pdbx_seq_one_letter_code
_entity_poly.pdbx_strand_id
1 'polypeptide(L)'
;ESAIAIVPMGLCYPGRLPNGGDAPPRPACAPLWRARLIGAMPAIRLTLLVGGYAQRDALGAGTVGERVRRFRDHLPAAFPLPHPSWRTTAWERRNPWFAAEALPALREAVAKALEARGTVSATTASARTAARASPAGRRLGGRAS
;
A
#
# COMPACT_ATOMS: atom_id res chain seq x y z
N GLU A 1 4.20 15.48 4.19
CA GLU A 1 3.44 14.50 3.38
C GLU A 1 3.33 13.18 4.10
N SER A 2 2.14 12.59 4.14
CA SER A 2 1.87 11.29 4.75
C SER A 2 2.43 10.18 3.86
N ALA A 3 3.28 9.30 4.41
CA ALA A 3 3.94 8.20 3.69
C ALA A 3 3.00 7.02 3.35
N ILE A 4 1.71 7.15 3.67
CA ILE A 4 0.73 6.07 3.75
C ILE A 4 -0.55 6.53 3.05
N ALA A 5 -1.09 5.66 2.21
CA ALA A 5 -2.41 5.81 1.62
C ALA A 5 -3.39 4.81 2.26
N ILE A 6 -4.60 5.27 2.58
CA ILE A 6 -5.69 4.42 3.07
C ILE A 6 -6.77 4.39 2.00
N VAL A 7 -6.98 3.23 1.39
CA VAL A 7 -7.97 3.03 0.33
C VAL A 7 -9.03 2.04 0.80
N PRO A 8 -10.28 2.48 1.07
CA PRO A 8 -11.33 1.59 1.51
C PRO A 8 -11.87 0.74 0.33
N MET A 9 -12.46 -0.42 0.65
CA MET A 9 -13.13 -1.27 -0.34
C MET A 9 -14.45 -0.68 -0.85
N GLY A 10 -15.08 0.17 -0.04
CA GLY A 10 -16.25 0.96 -0.41
C GLY A 10 -15.95 2.44 -0.22
N LEU A 11 -16.26 3.26 -1.24
CA LEU A 11 -16.08 4.71 -1.19
C LEU A 11 -17.32 5.45 -0.65
N CYS A 12 -18.37 4.71 -0.32
CA CYS A 12 -19.59 5.22 0.27
C CYS A 12 -19.93 4.42 1.52
N TYR A 13 -20.55 5.09 2.50
CA TYR A 13 -21.10 4.41 3.66
C TYR A 13 -22.24 3.46 3.23
N PRO A 14 -22.18 2.16 3.58
CA PRO A 14 -23.12 1.16 3.06
C PRO A 14 -24.42 1.05 3.88
N GLY A 15 -24.56 1.82 4.96
CA GLY A 15 -25.65 1.66 5.93
C GLY A 15 -25.29 0.67 7.04
N ARG A 16 -26.24 0.41 7.96
CA ARG A 16 -26.08 -0.56 9.06
C ARG A 16 -26.83 -1.85 8.79
N LEU A 17 -26.30 -2.96 9.31
CA LEU A 17 -27.05 -4.21 9.38
C LEU A 17 -28.07 -4.17 10.55
N PRO A 18 -29.19 -4.90 10.45
CA PRO A 18 -30.20 -4.97 11.52
C PRO A 18 -29.64 -5.42 12.87
N ASN A 19 -28.62 -6.27 12.86
CA ASN A 19 -27.95 -6.82 14.04
C ASN A 19 -26.67 -6.07 14.42
N GLY A 20 -26.49 -4.84 13.91
CA GLY A 20 -25.38 -3.95 14.23
C GLY A 20 -24.17 -4.11 13.33
N GLY A 21 -23.30 -3.09 13.38
CA GLY A 21 -22.18 -2.93 12.46
C GLY A 21 -22.61 -2.40 11.08
N ASP A 22 -21.61 -2.03 10.29
CA ASP A 22 -21.83 -1.52 8.95
C ASP A 22 -22.11 -2.67 7.98
N ALA A 23 -22.98 -2.42 7.01
CA ALA A 23 -23.24 -3.33 5.90
C ALA A 23 -21.97 -3.57 5.06
N PRO A 24 -21.91 -4.65 4.26
CA PRO A 24 -20.76 -4.90 3.40
C PRO A 24 -20.57 -3.79 2.35
N PRO A 25 -19.33 -3.55 1.89
CA PRO A 25 -19.09 -2.62 0.79
C PRO A 25 -19.87 -3.05 -0.46
N ARG A 26 -20.41 -2.08 -1.21
CA ARG A 26 -21.18 -2.37 -2.43
C ARG A 26 -20.32 -3.17 -3.41
N PRO A 27 -20.80 -4.31 -3.95
CA PRO A 27 -20.00 -5.18 -4.81
C PRO A 27 -19.42 -4.48 -6.05
N ALA A 28 -20.13 -3.50 -6.60
CA ALA A 28 -19.69 -2.74 -7.77
C ALA A 28 -18.54 -1.77 -7.48
N CYS A 29 -18.29 -1.38 -6.22
CA CYS A 29 -17.37 -0.30 -5.89
C CYS A 29 -15.91 -0.65 -6.24
N ALA A 30 -15.43 -1.83 -5.83
CA ALA A 30 -14.04 -2.21 -6.08
C ALA A 30 -13.73 -2.42 -7.58
N PRO A 31 -14.57 -3.14 -8.36
CA PRO A 31 -14.38 -3.26 -9.81
C PRO A 31 -14.34 -1.91 -10.54
N LEU A 32 -15.12 -0.92 -10.08
CA LEU A 32 -15.15 0.40 -10.70
C LEU A 32 -13.93 1.26 -10.35
N TRP A 33 -13.45 1.22 -9.11
CA TRP A 33 -12.52 2.25 -8.62
C TRP A 33 -11.14 1.73 -8.20
N ARG A 34 -11.02 0.48 -7.74
CA ARG A 34 -9.82 -0.01 -7.07
C ARG A 34 -8.59 0.07 -7.97
N ALA A 35 -8.66 -0.50 -9.17
CA ALA A 35 -7.54 -0.51 -10.12
C ALA A 35 -7.11 0.92 -10.52
N ARG A 36 -8.06 1.83 -10.70
CA ARG A 36 -7.79 3.24 -11.05
C ARG A 36 -7.07 3.97 -9.93
N LEU A 37 -7.55 3.82 -8.69
CA LEU A 37 -6.93 4.43 -7.52
C LEU A 37 -5.51 3.91 -7.27
N ILE A 38 -5.32 2.58 -7.33
CA ILE A 38 -3.99 1.98 -7.15
C ILE A 38 -3.05 2.38 -8.29
N GLY A 39 -3.52 2.41 -9.55
CA GLY A 39 -2.73 2.83 -10.70
C GLY A 39 -2.26 4.29 -10.63
N ALA A 40 -3.00 5.16 -9.93
CA ALA A 40 -2.59 6.54 -9.67
C ALA A 40 -1.53 6.68 -8.56
N MET A 41 -1.14 5.57 -7.91
CA MET A 41 -0.15 5.55 -6.82
C MET A 41 1.01 4.60 -7.16
N PRO A 42 1.82 4.91 -8.20
CA PRO A 42 2.87 4.02 -8.69
C PRO A 42 4.02 3.79 -7.69
N ALA A 43 4.11 4.63 -6.66
CA ALA A 43 5.15 4.53 -5.62
C ALA A 43 4.77 3.57 -4.46
N ILE A 44 3.64 2.87 -4.53
CA ILE A 44 3.28 1.85 -3.53
C ILE A 44 4.29 0.70 -3.59
N ARG A 45 4.90 0.39 -2.45
CA ARG A 45 5.90 -0.67 -2.29
C ARG A 45 5.40 -1.88 -1.50
N LEU A 46 4.35 -1.68 -0.72
CA LEU A 46 3.71 -2.70 0.11
C LEU A 46 2.23 -2.34 0.27
N THR A 47 1.35 -3.30 0.04
CA THR A 47 -0.09 -3.15 0.25
C THR A 47 -0.56 -3.99 1.43
N LEU A 48 -1.09 -3.36 2.48
CA LEU A 48 -1.68 -4.06 3.61
C LEU A 48 -3.14 -4.43 3.28
N LEU A 49 -3.44 -5.73 3.14
CA LEU A 49 -4.77 -6.24 2.79
C LEU A 49 -5.55 -6.59 4.06
N VAL A 50 -6.23 -5.58 4.62
CA VAL A 50 -6.92 -5.69 5.91
C VAL A 50 -8.34 -6.21 5.75
N GLY A 51 -8.60 -7.41 6.27
CA GLY A 51 -9.92 -8.03 6.28
C GLY A 51 -10.33 -8.76 4.99
N GLY A 52 -11.46 -9.47 5.06
CA GLY A 52 -11.87 -10.41 4.00
C GLY A 52 -12.19 -9.76 2.65
N TYR A 53 -12.78 -8.56 2.64
CA TYR A 53 -13.10 -7.86 1.39
C TYR A 53 -11.85 -7.46 0.61
N ALA A 54 -10.86 -6.87 1.30
CA ALA A 54 -9.61 -6.46 0.68
C ALA A 54 -8.80 -7.65 0.17
N GLN A 55 -8.73 -8.72 0.96
CA GLN A 55 -8.03 -9.94 0.55
C GLN A 55 -8.72 -10.64 -0.61
N ARG A 56 -10.06 -10.72 -0.63
CA ARG A 56 -10.79 -11.37 -1.72
C ARG A 56 -10.59 -10.64 -3.06
N ASP A 57 -10.62 -9.31 -3.02
CA ASP A 57 -10.43 -8.50 -4.23
C ASP A 57 -9.01 -8.66 -4.80
N ALA A 58 -7.99 -8.68 -3.94
CA ALA A 58 -6.59 -8.75 -4.39
C ALA A 58 -6.08 -10.18 -4.65
N LEU A 59 -6.58 -11.19 -3.93
CA LEU A 59 -6.04 -12.55 -3.89
C LEU A 59 -7.05 -13.62 -4.32
N GLY A 60 -8.29 -13.24 -4.63
CA GLY A 60 -9.35 -14.17 -5.02
C GLY A 60 -10.00 -14.92 -3.83
N ALA A 61 -10.69 -16.02 -4.15
CA ALA A 61 -11.42 -16.82 -3.15
C ALA A 61 -10.49 -17.41 -2.08
N GLY A 62 -11.02 -17.61 -0.86
CA GLY A 62 -10.29 -18.21 0.26
C GLY A 62 -10.65 -17.60 1.62
N THR A 63 -10.12 -18.18 2.69
CA THR A 63 -10.39 -17.73 4.06
C THR A 63 -9.37 -16.67 4.51
N VAL A 64 -9.77 -15.80 5.43
CA VAL A 64 -8.86 -14.79 6.00
C VAL A 64 -7.72 -15.46 6.76
N GLY A 65 -8.03 -16.45 7.60
CA GLY A 65 -7.03 -17.12 8.43
C GLY A 65 -5.92 -17.77 7.60
N GLU A 66 -6.28 -18.47 6.53
CA GLU A 66 -5.30 -19.16 5.68
C GLU A 66 -4.37 -18.17 4.96
N ARG A 67 -4.92 -17.11 4.38
CA ARG A 67 -4.10 -16.08 3.74
C ARG A 67 -3.18 -15.37 4.71
N VAL A 68 -3.66 -15.05 5.91
CA VAL A 68 -2.81 -14.47 6.96
C VAL A 68 -1.71 -15.47 7.39
N ARG A 69 -2.01 -16.78 7.47
CA ARG A 69 -1.01 -17.80 7.79
C ARG A 69 0.07 -17.89 6.72
N ARG A 70 -0.33 -17.74 5.45
CA ARG A 70 0.55 -17.77 4.27
C ARG A 70 1.05 -16.39 3.86
N PHE A 71 1.14 -15.42 4.78
CA PHE A 71 1.52 -14.04 4.44
C PHE A 71 2.81 -13.92 3.63
N ARG A 72 3.77 -14.84 3.84
CA ARG A 72 5.06 -14.88 3.16
C ARG A 72 4.91 -15.06 1.63
N ASP A 73 3.87 -15.77 1.19
CA ASP A 73 3.58 -16.01 -0.23
C ASP A 73 3.18 -14.74 -1.00
N HIS A 74 2.84 -13.68 -0.27
CA HIS A 74 2.34 -12.42 -0.85
C HIS A 74 3.38 -11.28 -0.80
N LEU A 75 4.50 -11.49 -0.12
CA LEU A 75 5.59 -10.51 -0.05
C LEU A 75 6.41 -10.47 -1.35
N PRO A 76 7.02 -9.31 -1.68
CA PRO A 76 6.97 -8.04 -0.96
C PRO A 76 5.74 -7.17 -1.28
N ALA A 77 4.93 -7.56 -2.27
CA ALA A 77 3.88 -6.72 -2.83
C ALA A 77 2.70 -6.48 -1.87
N ALA A 78 2.32 -7.49 -1.08
CA ALA A 78 1.18 -7.42 -0.20
C ALA A 78 1.39 -8.17 1.13
N PHE A 79 0.62 -7.75 2.15
CA PHE A 79 0.57 -8.43 3.45
C PHE A 79 -0.90 -8.58 3.89
N PRO A 80 -1.48 -9.80 3.86
CA PRO A 80 -2.83 -10.04 4.36
C PRO A 80 -2.90 -9.97 5.89
N LEU A 81 -3.89 -9.24 6.40
CA LEU A 81 -4.12 -9.06 7.83
C LEU A 81 -5.58 -9.30 8.20
N PRO A 82 -5.87 -9.81 9.42
CA PRO A 82 -7.23 -9.78 9.95
C PRO A 82 -7.71 -8.33 10.11
N HIS A 83 -9.02 -8.10 10.07
CA HIS A 83 -9.57 -6.76 10.30
C HIS A 83 -9.47 -6.40 11.79
N PRO A 84 -8.90 -5.25 12.18
CA PRO A 84 -8.81 -4.84 13.58
C PRO A 84 -10.22 -4.54 14.11
N SER A 85 -10.81 -5.51 14.78
CA SER A 85 -12.12 -5.41 15.41
C SER A 85 -12.05 -6.14 16.74
N TRP A 86 -12.94 -5.85 17.69
CA TRP A 86 -12.96 -6.51 18.99
C TRP A 86 -13.01 -8.06 18.91
N ARG A 87 -13.43 -8.62 17.76
CA ARG A 87 -13.45 -10.05 17.50
C ARG A 87 -12.06 -10.67 17.26
N THR A 88 -11.01 -9.87 16.99
CA THR A 88 -9.67 -10.41 16.71
C THR A 88 -8.95 -10.90 17.94
N THR A 89 -9.24 -10.40 19.15
CA THR A 89 -8.54 -10.84 20.37
C THR A 89 -8.67 -12.35 20.60
N ALA A 90 -9.89 -12.91 20.45
CA ALA A 90 -10.09 -14.35 20.60
C ALA A 90 -9.48 -15.16 19.44
N TRP A 91 -9.33 -14.57 18.26
CA TRP A 91 -8.63 -15.20 17.15
C TRP A 91 -7.12 -15.23 17.38
N GLU A 92 -6.52 -14.12 17.82
CA GLU A 92 -5.09 -14.01 18.12
C GLU A 92 -4.67 -14.98 19.23
N ARG A 93 -5.45 -15.12 20.30
CA ARG A 93 -5.18 -16.13 21.35
C ARG A 93 -5.16 -17.56 20.82
N ARG A 94 -5.99 -17.88 19.82
CA ARG A 94 -6.02 -19.20 19.17
C ARG A 94 -4.95 -19.34 18.09
N ASN A 95 -4.27 -18.26 17.72
CA ASN A 95 -3.28 -18.18 16.67
C ASN A 95 -2.02 -17.48 17.18
N PRO A 96 -1.32 -18.03 18.19
CA PRO A 96 -0.17 -17.37 18.83
C PRO A 96 0.98 -17.09 17.84
N TRP A 97 1.08 -17.89 16.78
CA TRP A 97 1.98 -17.68 15.65
C TRP A 97 1.80 -16.30 14.98
N PHE A 98 0.61 -15.70 15.04
CA PHE A 98 0.39 -14.37 14.47
C PHE A 98 1.26 -13.33 15.17
N ALA A 99 1.28 -13.36 16.50
CA ALA A 99 2.11 -12.47 17.28
C ALA A 99 3.61 -12.83 17.21
N ALA A 100 3.93 -14.13 17.22
CA ALA A 100 5.32 -14.60 17.22
C ALA A 100 6.03 -14.49 15.86
N GLU A 101 5.30 -14.59 14.75
CA GLU A 101 5.88 -14.64 13.41
C GLU A 101 5.39 -13.53 12.49
N ALA A 102 4.06 -13.35 12.38
CA ALA A 102 3.50 -12.43 11.39
C ALA A 102 3.72 -10.96 11.78
N LEU A 103 3.56 -10.60 13.06
CA LEU A 103 3.78 -9.22 13.51
C LEU A 103 5.25 -8.76 13.37
N PRO A 104 6.28 -9.54 13.74
CA PRO A 104 7.67 -9.19 13.44
C PRO A 104 7.92 -8.98 11.94
N ALA A 105 7.47 -9.93 11.10
CA ALA A 105 7.63 -9.82 9.65
C ALA A 105 6.88 -8.61 9.06
N LEU A 106 5.69 -8.28 9.58
CA LEU A 106 4.94 -7.08 9.20
C LEU A 106 5.73 -5.81 9.51
N ARG A 107 6.30 -5.71 10.73
CA ARG A 107 7.10 -4.54 11.13
C ARG A 107 8.30 -4.36 10.22
N GLU A 108 9.01 -5.44 9.91
CA GLU A 108 10.15 -5.42 8.99
C GLU A 108 9.74 -5.00 7.58
N ALA A 109 8.67 -5.59 7.03
CA ALA A 109 8.17 -5.25 5.70
C ALA A 109 7.75 -3.78 5.62
N VAL A 110 7.07 -3.26 6.65
CA VAL A 110 6.67 -1.85 6.74
C VAL A 110 7.89 -0.93 6.85
N ALA A 111 8.89 -1.27 7.68
CA ALA A 111 10.12 -0.48 7.81
C ALA A 111 10.84 -0.36 6.45
N LYS A 112 11.06 -1.49 5.77
CA LYS A 112 11.62 -1.53 4.41
C LYS A 112 10.77 -0.69 3.43
N ALA A 113 9.45 -0.84 3.50
CA ALA A 113 8.49 -0.08 2.71
C ALA A 113 8.37 1.40 3.10
N LEU A 114 9.07 1.88 4.13
CA LEU A 114 9.18 3.31 4.46
C LEU A 114 10.57 3.84 4.11
N GLU A 115 11.64 3.09 4.38
CA GLU A 115 13.04 3.48 4.15
C GLU A 115 13.35 3.78 2.67
N ALA A 116 12.86 2.97 1.72
CA ALA A 116 13.15 3.23 0.30
C ALA A 116 12.53 4.54 -0.27
N ARG A 117 11.78 5.32 0.51
CA ARG A 117 11.45 6.73 0.17
C ARG A 117 12.68 7.63 0.27
N GLY A 118 13.56 7.36 1.24
CA GLY A 118 14.77 8.15 1.49
C GLY A 118 15.78 8.07 0.34
N THR A 119 15.89 6.91 -0.30
CA THR A 119 16.79 6.69 -1.44
C THR A 119 16.30 7.36 -2.72
N VAL A 120 15.01 7.29 -3.05
CA VAL A 120 14.46 7.95 -4.26
C VAL A 120 14.54 9.48 -4.16
N SER A 121 14.37 10.04 -2.96
CA SER A 121 14.51 11.49 -2.73
C SER A 121 15.96 11.95 -2.95
N ALA A 122 16.96 11.19 -2.47
CA ALA A 122 18.37 11.51 -2.64
C ALA A 122 18.82 11.47 -4.12
N THR A 123 18.36 10.48 -4.89
CA THR A 123 18.69 10.38 -6.32
C THR A 123 18.05 11.51 -7.14
N THR A 124 16.83 11.92 -6.80
CA THR A 124 16.13 13.00 -7.51
C THR A 124 16.68 14.40 -7.17
N ALA A 125 17.17 14.59 -5.94
CA ALA A 125 17.85 15.81 -5.53
C ALA A 125 19.22 15.99 -6.22
N SER A 126 19.98 14.89 -6.37
CA SER A 126 21.28 14.91 -7.06
C SER A 126 21.16 15.21 -8.56
N ALA A 127 20.13 14.65 -9.23
CA ALA A 127 19.89 14.89 -10.65
C ALA A 127 19.48 16.34 -10.98
N ARG A 128 18.82 17.05 -10.05
CA ARG A 128 18.45 18.47 -10.23
C ARG A 128 19.63 19.45 -10.10
N THR A 129 20.66 19.09 -9.35
CA THR A 129 21.87 19.92 -9.20
C THR A 129 22.79 19.80 -10.42
N ALA A 130 22.88 18.61 -11.03
CA ALA A 130 23.71 18.38 -12.21
C ALA A 130 23.18 19.07 -13.49
N ALA A 131 21.86 19.24 -13.62
CA ALA A 131 21.25 19.89 -14.79
C ALA A 131 21.37 21.43 -14.81
N ARG A 132 21.88 22.06 -13.75
CA ARG A 132 22.06 23.52 -13.66
C ARG A 132 23.47 24.01 -14.01
N ALA A 133 24.41 23.10 -14.26
CA ALA A 133 25.77 23.45 -14.68
C ALA A 133 25.98 23.06 -16.15
N SER A 134 25.59 23.94 -17.06
CA SER A 134 26.16 23.96 -18.41
C SER A 134 26.60 25.39 -18.76
N PRO A 135 27.87 25.62 -19.13
CA PRO A 135 28.37 26.93 -19.50
C PRO A 135 28.17 27.12 -21.02
N ALA A 136 27.23 27.96 -21.41
CA ALA A 136 27.11 28.42 -22.80
C ALA A 136 27.41 29.93 -22.87
N GLY A 137 28.67 30.26 -22.61
CA GLY A 137 29.25 31.56 -22.96
C GLY A 137 30.20 31.39 -24.13
N ARG A 138 29.72 31.54 -25.36
CA ARG A 138 30.58 31.93 -26.49
C ARG A 138 29.80 32.80 -27.47
N ARG A 139 29.91 34.11 -27.27
CA ARG A 139 29.70 35.10 -28.32
C ARG A 139 30.80 34.89 -29.37
N LEU A 140 30.42 34.74 -30.63
CA LEU A 140 31.29 35.07 -31.75
C LEU A 140 30.58 36.17 -32.53
N GLY A 141 31.19 37.36 -32.49
CA GLY A 141 30.78 38.51 -33.27
C GLY A 141 31.43 38.48 -34.65
N GLY A 142 30.65 38.93 -35.63
CA GLY A 142 31.02 40.01 -36.57
C GLY A 142 32.07 39.76 -37.67
N ARG A 143 31.61 39.93 -38.91
CA ARG A 143 32.03 40.90 -39.97
C ARG A 143 31.95 40.20 -41.34
N ALA A 144 31.07 40.63 -42.24
CA ALA A 144 31.25 41.72 -43.21
C ALA A 144 32.37 41.46 -44.22
N SER A 145 32.02 40.94 -45.39
CA SER A 145 32.28 41.48 -46.74
C SER A 145 31.53 40.62 -47.77
#